data_AF-A0A0D3A6R1-F1
#
_entry.id   AF-A0A0D3A6R1-F1
#
_cell.length_a   1.000
_cell.length_b   1.000
_cell.length_c   1.000
_cell.angle_alpha   90.00
_cell.angle_beta   90.00
_cell.angle_gamma   90.00
#
_symmetry.space_group_name_H-M   'P 1'
#
loop_
_entity.id
_entity.type
_entity.pdbx_description
1 polymer ?
#
loop_
_entity_poly.entity_id
_entity_poly.type
_entity_poly.pdbx_seq_one_letter_code
_entity_poly.pdbx_strand_id
1 'polypeptide(L)' 'MAFVVTSLIFAVVGIIASIFTRICFNKGPSSNLLHFTLVITATVCCWLMWAIVYIAQMKPLIVPILSEVE' A
#
# COMPACT_ATOMS: atom_id res chain seq x y z
N MET A 1 -12.85 11.17 -3.43
CA MET A 1 -11.92 11.76 -2.44
C MET A 1 -11.07 10.70 -1.74
N ALA A 2 -11.65 9.71 -1.04
CA ALA A 2 -10.89 8.71 -0.27
C ALA A 2 -9.83 7.93 -1.09
N PHE A 3 -10.18 7.48 -2.31
CA PHE A 3 -9.22 6.77 -3.18
C PHE A 3 -7.94 7.57 -3.44
N VAL A 4 -8.09 8.84 -3.82
CA VAL A 4 -6.97 9.73 -4.16
C VAL A 4 -6.14 10.04 -2.92
N VAL A 5 -6.80 10.37 -1.80
CA VAL A 5 -6.11 10.69 -0.54
C VAL A 5 -5.26 9.53 -0.04
N THR A 6 -5.82 8.32 0.02
CA THR A 6 -5.05 7.16 0.49
C THR A 6 -3.92 6.80 -0.47
N SER A 7 -4.15 6.94 -1.79
CA SER A 7 -3.08 6.72 -2.78
C SER A 7 -1.92 7.69 -2.60
N LEU A 8 -2.20 8.96 -2.32
CA LEU A 8 -1.17 9.96 -2.00
C LEU A 8 -0.43 9.62 -0.70
N ILE A 9 -1.13 9.13 0.32
CA ILE A 9 -0.50 8.68 1.57
C ILE A 9 0.50 7.55 1.29
N PHE A 10 0.10 6.50 0.56
CA PHE A 10 1.01 5.41 0.19
C PHE A 10 2.21 5.89 -0.64
N ALA A 11 1.99 6.82 -1.59
CA ALA A 11 3.06 7.39 -2.39
C ALA A 11 4.08 8.16 -1.52
N VAL A 12 3.60 9.02 -0.62
CA VAL A 12 4.46 9.79 0.30
C VAL A 12 5.23 8.86 1.24
N VAL A 13 4.54 7.87 1.84
CA VAL A 13 5.19 6.88 2.72
C VAL A 13 6.24 6.06 1.98
N GLY A 14 5.96 5.63 0.74
CA GLY A 14 6.93 4.91 -0.09
C GLY A 14 8.19 5.71 -0.38
N ILE A 15 8.05 7.00 -0.68
CA ILE A 15 9.18 7.92 -0.90
C ILE A 15 9.99 8.08 0.39
N ILE A 16 9.33 8.37 1.51
CA ILE A 16 10.00 8.55 2.81
C ILE A 16 10.73 7.27 3.22
N ALA A 17 10.09 6.10 3.11
CA ALA A 17 10.69 4.82 3.44
C ALA A 17 11.91 4.50 2.54
N SER A 18 11.84 4.85 1.25
CA SER A 18 12.94 4.66 0.31
C SER A 18 14.15 5.53 0.64
N ILE A 19 13.92 6.79 1.04
CA ILE A 19 14.98 7.70 1.48
C ILE A 19 15.55 7.23 2.81
N PHE A 20 14.70 6.88 3.78
CA PHE A 20 15.10 6.41 5.10
C PHE A 20 15.97 5.14 5.01
N THR A 21 15.57 4.16 4.19
CA THR A 21 16.35 2.93 4.01
C THR A 21 17.73 3.21 3.40
N ARG A 22 17.83 4.16 2.46
CA ARG A 22 19.11 4.55 1.89
C ARG A 22 20.03 5.29 2.87
N ILE A 23 19.48 6.12 3.76
CA ILE A 23 20.25 6.88 4.75
C ILE A 23 20.66 6.00 5.93
N CYS A 24 19.73 5.22 6.47
CA CYS A 24 19.95 4.44 7.70
C CYS A 24 20.62 3.08 7.45
N PHE A 25 20.46 2.49 6.26
CA PHE A 25 20.99 1.17 5.94
C PHE A 25 21.89 1.22 4.72
N ASN A 26 23.07 1.85 4.86
CA ASN A 26 24.09 1.88 3.82
C ASN A 26 25.06 0.70 3.98
N LYS A 27 24.74 -0.45 3.38
CA LYS A 27 25.53 -1.69 3.46
C LYS A 27 26.31 -2.00 2.16
N GLY A 28 26.39 -1.05 1.24
CA GLY A 28 27.05 -1.18 -0.05
C GLY A 28 26.08 -1.12 -1.23
N PRO A 29 26.58 -0.92 -2.47
CA PRO A 29 25.75 -0.57 -3.62
C PRO A 29 24.70 -1.64 -3.97
N SER A 30 25.06 -2.93 -3.92
CA SER A 30 24.13 -4.03 -4.20
C SER A 30 23.04 -4.16 -3.13
N SER A 31 23.40 -4.15 -1.85
CA SER A 31 22.44 -4.21 -0.73
C SER A 31 21.50 -3.01 -0.73
N ASN A 32 21.99 -1.81 -1.05
CA ASN A 32 21.17 -0.61 -1.12
C ASN A 32 20.13 -0.70 -2.26
N LEU A 33 20.52 -1.22 -3.43
CA LEU A 33 19.60 -1.47 -4.54
C LEU A 33 18.53 -2.50 -4.17
N LEU A 34 18.91 -3.58 -3.48
CA LEU A 34 17.96 -4.58 -2.99
C LEU A 34 16.99 -3.97 -1.97
N HIS A 35 17.48 -3.23 -0.97
CA HIS A 35 16.62 -2.57 0.02
C HIS A 35 15.63 -1.62 -0.63
N PHE A 36 16.08 -0.79 -1.57
CA PHE A 36 15.22 0.12 -2.32
C PHE A 36 14.14 -0.62 -3.12
N THR A 37 14.53 -1.69 -3.81
CA THR A 37 13.60 -2.54 -4.57
C THR A 37 12.55 -3.18 -3.67
N LEU A 38 12.95 -3.72 -2.52
CA LEU A 38 12.06 -4.34 -1.55
C LEU A 38 11.06 -3.34 -0.97
N VAL A 39 11.51 -2.13 -0.59
CA VAL A 39 10.64 -1.08 -0.05
C VAL A 39 9.59 -0.64 -1.07
N ILE A 40 10.01 -0.40 -2.32
CA ILE A 40 9.07 -0.01 -3.39
C ILE A 40 8.08 -1.13 -3.64
N THR A 41 8.57 -2.37 -3.80
CA THR A 41 7.71 -3.53 -4.09
C THR A 41 6.68 -3.75 -2.97
N ALA A 42 7.12 -3.67 -1.71
CA ALA A 42 6.23 -3.80 -0.55
C ALA A 42 5.17 -2.69 -0.54
N THR A 43 5.58 -1.44 -0.77
CA THR A 43 4.66 -0.29 -0.78
C THR A 43 3.60 -0.44 -1.87
N VAL A 44 4.02 -0.81 -3.09
CA VAL A 44 3.10 -1.01 -4.24
C VAL A 44 2.17 -2.18 -3.97
N CYS A 45 2.66 -3.29 -3.43
CA CYS A 45 1.84 -4.46 -3.11
C CYS A 45 0.78 -4.13 -2.05
N CYS A 46 1.17 -3.46 -0.96
CA CYS A 46 0.23 -3.03 0.08
C CYS A 46 -0.82 -2.05 -0.47
N TRP A 47 -0.41 -1.09 -1.29
CA TRP A 47 -1.33 -0.17 -1.95
C TRP A 47 -2.30 -0.90 -2.88
N LEU A 48 -1.81 -1.85 -3.69
CA LEU A 48 -2.64 -2.65 -4.60
C LEU A 48 -3.69 -3.45 -3.84
N MET A 49 -3.29 -4.16 -2.78
CA MET A 49 -4.23 -4.92 -1.95
C MET A 49 -5.34 -4.02 -1.40
N TRP A 50 -4.97 -2.87 -0.84
CA TRP A 50 -5.94 -1.89 -0.34
C TRP A 50 -6.86 -1.33 -1.45
N ALA A 51 -6.27 -0.97 -2.60
CA ALA A 51 -7.01 -0.39 -3.72
C ALA A 51 -8.03 -1.38 -4.29
N ILE A 52 -7.65 -2.65 -4.44
CA ILE A 52 -8.53 -3.70 -4.96
C ILE A 52 -9.74 -3.90 -4.04
N VAL A 53 -9.52 -4.07 -2.73
CA VAL A 53 -10.65 -4.27 -1.79
C VAL A 53 -11.55 -3.05 -1.69
N TYR A 54 -10.97 -1.85 -1.78
CA TYR A 54 -11.74 -0.60 -1.81
C TYR A 54 -12.61 -0.52 -3.07
N ILE A 55 -12.05 -0.80 -4.25
CA ILE A 55 -12.78 -0.75 -5.52
C ILE A 55 -13.89 -1.80 -5.56
N ALA A 56 -13.64 -3.00 -5.02
CA ALA A 56 -14.64 -4.08 -4.94
C ALA A 56 -15.92 -3.66 -4.19
N GLN A 57 -15.84 -2.66 -3.30
CA GLN A 57 -16.96 -2.17 -2.50
C GLN A 57 -17.65 -0.91 -3.06
N MET A 58 -17.12 -0.26 -4.11
CA MET A 58 -17.66 1.03 -4.60
C MET A 58 -19.01 0.92 -5.31
N LYS A 59 -19.31 -0.25 -5.87
CA LYS A 59 -20.58 -0.63 -6.54
C LYS A 59 -20.83 -2.12 -6.30
N PRO A 60 -21.23 -2.52 -5.09
CA PRO A 60 -21.42 -3.94 -4.77
C PRO A 60 -22.64 -4.49 -5.52
N LEU A 61 -22.50 -5.70 -6.08
CA LEU A 61 -23.59 -6.43 -6.72
C LEU A 61 -24.38 -7.28 -5.72
N ILE A 62 -23.73 -7.64 -4.61
CA ILE A 62 -24.27 -8.50 -3.55
C ILE A 62 -24.43 -7.64 -2.31
N VAL A 63 -25.61 -7.69 -1.69
CA VAL A 63 -25.92 -7.00 -0.43
C VAL A 63 -25.89 -8.00 0.73
N PRO A 64 -25.51 -7.57 1.94
CA PRO A 64 -25.54 -8.44 3.12
C PRO A 64 -26.98 -8.85 3.46
N ILE A 65 -27.18 -10.13 3.79
CA ILE A 65 -28.45 -10.67 4.29
C ILE A 65 -28.32 -10.78 5.81
N LEU A 66 -29.19 -10.08 6.52
CA LEU A 66 -29.26 -10.13 7.98
C LEU A 66 -30.25 -11.22 8.37
N SER A 67 -29.85 -12.16 9.23
CA SER A 67 -30.80 -13.01 9.96
C SER A 67 -31.29 -12.21 11.17
N GLU A 68 -32.59 -11.96 11.25
CA GLU A 68 -33.22 -11.48 12.49
C GLU A 68 -32.85 -12.48 13.59
N VAL A 69 -32.10 -12.04 14.59
CA VAL A 69 -31.83 -12.85 15.79
C VAL A 69 -33.10 -12.73 16.64
N GLU A 70 -33.88 -13.81 16.69
CA GLU A 70 -35.01 -13.96 17.63
C GLU A 70 -34.52 -14.12 19.07
#